data_AF-A0A183IL37-F1
#
_entry.id   AF-A0A183IL37-F1
#
_cell.length_a   1.000
_cell.length_b   1.000
_cell.length_c   1.000
_cell.angle_alpha   90.00
_cell.angle_beta   90.00
_cell.angle_gamma   90.00
#
_symmetry.space_group_name_H-M   'P 1'
#
loop_
_entity.id
_entity.type
_entity.pdbx_description
1 polymer ?
#
loop_
_entity_poly.entity_id
_entity_poly.type
_entity_poly.pdbx_seq_one_letter_code
_entity_poly.pdbx_strand_id
1 'polypeptide(L)'
;MEGEKTFLNTFNILEELGIDNASACDCAIVGHVCTVVSTRAANLCGAAIAVLINRIKKPKVTVGVDGSVYRFHPTFSRNLEIVVSRLIDPGLQFEMKLSEDGSGRGAALVAAVAHRLRKEGIS
;
A
#
# COMPACT_ATOMS: atom_id res chain seq x y z
N MET A 1 -12.75 15.18 -29.83
CA MET A 1 -13.72 15.53 -28.77
C MET A 1 -14.23 14.33 -27.95
N GLU A 2 -13.81 13.08 -28.21
CA GLU A 2 -14.19 11.92 -27.38
C GLU A 2 -13.10 11.55 -26.33
N GLY A 3 -11.82 11.81 -26.64
CA GLY A 3 -10.71 11.57 -25.71
C GLY A 3 -10.54 12.60 -24.59
N GLU A 4 -11.04 13.83 -24.74
CA GLU A 4 -10.93 14.89 -23.71
C GLU A 4 -11.66 14.54 -22.42
N LYS A 5 -12.84 13.91 -22.51
CA LYS A 5 -13.61 13.51 -21.32
C LYS A 5 -12.95 12.34 -20.58
N THR A 6 -12.23 11.46 -21.28
CA THR A 6 -11.59 10.27 -20.68
C THR A 6 -10.38 10.63 -19.83
N PHE A 7 -9.65 11.70 -20.19
CA PHE A 7 -8.39 12.06 -19.55
C PHE A 7 -8.42 13.39 -18.80
N LEU A 8 -9.60 13.97 -18.54
CA LEU A 8 -9.75 15.29 -17.93
C LEU A 8 -8.90 15.48 -16.66
N ASN A 9 -8.90 14.52 -15.74
CA ASN A 9 -8.08 14.61 -14.54
C ASN A 9 -6.57 14.64 -14.86
N THR A 10 -6.14 13.85 -15.84
CA THR A 10 -4.74 13.80 -16.25
C THR A 10 -4.33 15.10 -16.94
N PHE A 11 -5.20 15.69 -17.77
CA PHE A 11 -4.96 17.01 -18.37
C PHE A 11 -4.77 18.07 -17.29
N ASN A 12 -5.70 18.17 -16.33
CA ASN A 12 -5.61 19.15 -15.25
C ASN A 12 -4.33 18.98 -14.43
N ILE A 13 -3.94 17.74 -14.11
CA ILE A 13 -2.70 17.46 -13.38
C ILE A 13 -1.47 17.85 -14.21
N LEU A 14 -1.47 17.58 -15.51
CA LEU A 14 -0.35 17.95 -16.38
C LEU A 14 -0.21 19.48 -16.52
N GLU A 15 -1.33 20.21 -16.64
CA GLU A 15 -1.33 21.68 -16.62
C GLU A 15 -0.85 22.24 -15.27
N GLU A 16 -1.30 21.69 -14.14
CA GLU A 16 -0.82 22.07 -12.80
C GLU A 16 0.70 21.84 -12.63
N LEU A 17 1.26 20.87 -13.36
CA LEU A 17 2.68 20.58 -13.41
C LEU A 17 3.45 21.44 -14.43
N GLY A 18 2.78 22.36 -15.13
CA GLY A 18 3.37 23.25 -16.14
C GLY A 18 3.62 22.59 -17.49
N ILE A 19 2.93 21.48 -17.80
CA ILE A 19 2.98 20.80 -19.09
C ILE A 19 1.75 21.23 -19.90
N ASP A 20 1.90 22.36 -20.60
CA ASP A 20 0.84 22.93 -21.42
C ASP A 20 0.67 22.17 -22.76
N ASN A 21 -0.54 22.22 -23.33
CA ASN A 21 -0.88 21.63 -24.64
C ASN A 21 -0.63 20.11 -24.75
N ALA A 22 -0.76 19.38 -23.64
CA ALA A 22 -0.72 17.91 -23.67
C ALA A 22 -1.80 17.36 -24.62
N SER A 23 -1.47 16.27 -25.33
CA SER A 23 -2.43 15.56 -26.16
C SER A 23 -3.12 14.43 -25.38
N ALA A 24 -4.23 13.93 -25.89
CA ALA A 24 -4.87 12.73 -25.32
C ALA A 24 -3.94 11.50 -25.36
N CYS A 25 -2.99 11.45 -26.30
CA CYS A 25 -1.97 10.41 -26.36
C CYS A 25 -1.00 10.51 -25.19
N ASP A 26 -0.55 11.73 -24.85
CA ASP A 26 0.34 11.97 -23.71
C ASP A 26 -0.32 11.56 -22.40
N CYS A 27 -1.60 11.91 -22.21
CA CYS A 27 -2.35 11.46 -21.03
C CYS A 27 -2.49 9.95 -20.94
N ALA A 28 -2.71 9.27 -22.07
CA ALA A 28 -2.78 7.81 -22.11
C ALA A 28 -1.42 7.18 -21.73
N ILE A 29 -0.32 7.73 -22.23
CA ILE A 29 1.04 7.29 -21.89
C ILE A 29 1.33 7.51 -20.42
N VAL A 30 1.03 8.68 -19.87
CA VAL A 30 1.21 9.00 -18.43
C VAL A 30 0.42 8.02 -17.58
N GLY A 31 -0.87 7.81 -17.89
CA GLY A 31 -1.71 6.84 -17.18
C GLY A 31 -1.16 5.42 -17.24
N HIS A 32 -0.63 5.00 -18.40
CA HIS A 32 0.01 3.70 -18.57
C HIS A 32 1.26 3.55 -17.71
N VAL A 33 2.16 4.54 -17.73
CA VAL A 33 3.37 4.55 -16.90
C VAL A 33 3.03 4.46 -15.41
N CYS A 34 2.08 5.29 -14.94
CA CYS A 34 1.61 5.24 -13.55
C CYS A 34 1.05 3.87 -13.17
N THR A 35 0.29 3.23 -14.08
CA THR A 35 -0.25 1.89 -13.88
C THR A 35 0.85 0.84 -13.75
N VAL A 36 1.84 0.87 -14.64
CA VAL A 36 2.97 -0.09 -14.63
C VAL A 36 3.81 0.08 -13.38
N VAL A 37 4.15 1.32 -13.01
CA VAL A 37 4.96 1.63 -11.82
C VAL A 37 4.25 1.20 -10.54
N SER A 38 2.98 1.59 -10.36
CA SER A 38 2.20 1.25 -9.17
C SER A 38 1.96 -0.26 -9.05
N THR A 39 1.70 -0.95 -10.16
CA THR A 39 1.54 -2.41 -10.18
C THR A 39 2.83 -3.11 -9.77
N ARG A 40 3.99 -2.69 -10.31
CA ARG A 40 5.29 -3.25 -9.93
C ARG A 40 5.58 -3.04 -8.44
N ALA A 41 5.29 -1.84 -7.92
CA ALA A 41 5.48 -1.55 -6.51
C ALA A 41 4.59 -2.44 -5.62
N ALA A 42 3.31 -2.63 -5.96
CA ALA A 42 2.42 -3.55 -5.24
C ALA A 42 2.93 -5.00 -5.30
N ASN A 43 3.45 -5.46 -6.43
CA ASN A 43 4.00 -6.81 -6.58
C ASN A 43 5.22 -7.03 -5.67
N LEU A 44 6.15 -6.07 -5.64
CA LEU A 44 7.37 -6.18 -4.82
C LEU A 44 7.04 -6.15 -3.32
N CYS A 45 6.17 -5.22 -2.89
CA CYS A 45 5.70 -5.18 -1.51
C CYS A 45 4.96 -6.47 -1.13
N GLY A 46 4.11 -6.99 -2.02
CA GLY A 46 3.32 -8.19 -1.76
C GLY A 46 4.21 -9.43 -1.61
N ALA A 47 5.24 -9.57 -2.46
CA ALA A 47 6.22 -10.64 -2.32
C ALA A 47 6.95 -10.58 -0.97
N ALA A 48 7.37 -9.40 -0.53
CA ALA A 48 8.03 -9.24 0.77
C ALA A 48 7.10 -9.61 1.94
N ILE A 49 5.84 -9.17 1.91
CA ILE A 49 4.84 -9.50 2.94
C ILE A 49 4.57 -11.01 2.98
N ALA A 50 4.39 -11.64 1.81
CA ALA A 50 4.16 -13.09 1.72
C ALA A 50 5.32 -13.89 2.34
N VAL A 51 6.57 -13.49 2.07
CA VAL A 51 7.75 -14.12 2.69
C VAL A 51 7.70 -14.04 4.22
N LEU A 52 7.30 -12.89 4.78
CA LEU A 52 7.17 -12.74 6.23
C LEU A 52 6.05 -13.62 6.80
N ILE A 53 4.88 -13.68 6.16
CA ILE A 53 3.77 -14.53 6.58
C ILE A 53 4.19 -16.00 6.58
N ASN A 54 4.80 -16.47 5.50
CA ASN A 54 5.28 -17.85 5.35
C ASN A 54 6.40 -18.18 6.35
N ARG A 55 7.19 -17.18 6.77
CA ARG A 55 8.22 -17.36 7.80
C ARG A 55 7.61 -17.45 9.20
N ILE A 56 6.58 -16.65 9.49
CA ILE A 56 5.90 -16.61 10.78
C ILE A 56 5.10 -17.90 11.04
N LYS A 57 4.53 -18.51 9.99
CA LYS A 57 3.79 -19.80 10.04
C LYS A 57 2.70 -19.85 11.10
N LYS A 58 1.95 -18.76 11.25
CA LYS A 58 0.75 -18.71 12.10
C LYS A 58 -0.49 -18.94 11.24
N PRO A 59 -1.51 -19.67 11.74
CA PRO A 59 -2.73 -19.96 10.97
C PRO A 59 -3.43 -18.71 10.44
N LYS A 60 -3.37 -17.61 11.19
CA LYS A 60 -3.92 -16.32 10.80
C LYS A 60 -2.95 -15.19 11.16
N VAL A 61 -2.65 -14.30 10.22
CA VAL A 61 -1.77 -13.13 10.39
C VAL A 61 -2.51 -11.85 10.02
N THR A 62 -2.52 -10.87 10.91
CA THR A 62 -3.01 -9.51 10.58
C THR A 62 -1.81 -8.61 10.27
N VAL A 63 -1.80 -8.01 9.09
CA VAL A 63 -0.79 -7.05 8.66
C VAL A 63 -1.33 -5.63 8.87
N GLY A 64 -0.73 -4.89 9.81
CA GLY A 64 -1.01 -3.46 9.96
C GLY A 64 -0.37 -2.66 8.83
N VAL A 65 -1.16 -1.82 8.16
CA VAL A 65 -0.71 -1.01 7.03
C VAL A 65 -1.06 0.45 7.26
N ASP A 66 -0.18 1.35 6.88
CA ASP A 66 -0.41 2.80 6.85
C ASP A 66 0.33 3.39 5.64
N GLY A 67 -0.10 4.56 5.18
CA GLY A 67 0.49 5.29 4.06
C GLY A 67 -0.53 5.69 2.99
N SER A 68 -0.31 6.87 2.41
CA SER A 68 -1.19 7.48 1.40
C SER A 68 -1.35 6.63 0.14
N VAL A 69 -0.28 5.97 -0.32
CA VAL A 69 -0.35 5.11 -1.51
C VAL A 69 -1.30 3.94 -1.29
N TYR A 70 -1.21 3.25 -0.15
CA TYR A 70 -2.12 2.16 0.16
C TYR A 70 -3.57 2.65 0.32
N ARG A 71 -3.75 3.84 0.92
CA ARG A 71 -5.06 4.41 1.25
C ARG A 71 -5.80 5.02 0.04
N PHE A 72 -5.10 5.75 -0.80
CA PHE A 72 -5.71 6.61 -1.82
C PHE A 72 -5.44 6.18 -3.26
N HIS A 73 -4.41 5.35 -3.51
CA HIS A 73 -4.17 4.88 -4.87
C HIS A 73 -5.27 3.89 -5.29
N PRO A 74 -5.92 4.10 -6.45
CA PRO A 74 -7.16 3.41 -6.82
C PRO A 74 -7.06 1.88 -6.90
N THR A 75 -5.86 1.35 -7.15
CA THR A 75 -5.64 -0.08 -7.39
C THR A 75 -4.57 -0.72 -6.50
N PHE A 76 -3.86 0.06 -5.68
CA PHE A 76 -2.63 -0.43 -5.04
C PHE A 76 -2.92 -1.49 -3.97
N SER A 77 -3.82 -1.21 -3.02
CA SER A 77 -4.21 -2.14 -1.97
C SER A 77 -4.73 -3.47 -2.53
N ARG A 78 -5.64 -3.41 -3.50
CA ARG A 78 -6.17 -4.59 -4.20
C ARG A 78 -5.06 -5.41 -4.86
N ASN A 79 -4.17 -4.78 -5.61
CA ASN A 79 -3.08 -5.49 -6.29
C ASN A 79 -2.11 -6.12 -5.28
N LEU A 80 -1.83 -5.40 -4.20
CA LEU A 80 -0.98 -5.90 -3.11
C LEU A 80 -1.57 -7.15 -2.47
N GLU A 81 -2.85 -7.12 -2.09
CA GLU A 81 -3.56 -8.26 -1.50
C GLU A 81 -3.63 -9.47 -2.44
N ILE A 82 -3.86 -9.25 -3.73
CA ILE A 82 -3.83 -10.32 -4.74
C ILE A 82 -2.46 -11.00 -4.77
N VAL A 83 -1.38 -10.23 -4.77
CA VAL A 83 -0.02 -10.77 -4.82
C VAL A 83 0.29 -11.57 -3.56
N VAL A 84 -0.02 -11.03 -2.38
CA VAL A 84 0.18 -11.75 -1.12
C VAL A 84 -0.60 -13.07 -1.13
N SER A 85 -1.89 -13.03 -1.50
CA SER A 85 -2.74 -14.23 -1.53
C SER A 85 -2.20 -15.32 -2.46
N ARG A 86 -1.53 -14.95 -3.55
CA ARG A 86 -0.95 -15.90 -4.51
C ARG A 86 0.35 -16.54 -4.01
N LEU A 87 1.06 -15.89 -3.09
CA LEU A 87 2.41 -16.27 -2.69
C LEU A 87 2.50 -16.89 -1.29
N ILE A 88 1.44 -16.79 -0.47
CA ILE A 88 1.44 -17.44 0.85
C ILE A 88 1.28 -18.97 0.74
N ASP A 89 1.82 -19.69 1.72
CA ASP A 89 1.73 -21.14 1.79
C ASP A 89 0.26 -21.59 1.97
N PRO A 90 -0.16 -22.72 1.36
CA PRO A 90 -1.52 -23.24 1.53
C PRO A 90 -1.90 -23.43 2.99
N GLY A 91 -3.13 -23.03 3.35
CA GLY A 91 -3.66 -23.15 4.70
C GLY A 91 -3.31 -21.98 5.63
N LEU A 92 -2.43 -21.06 5.22
CA LEU A 92 -2.24 -19.79 5.92
C LEU A 92 -3.34 -18.79 5.52
N GLN A 93 -3.78 -17.98 6.49
CA GLN A 93 -4.72 -16.89 6.26
C GLN A 93 -4.09 -15.56 6.66
N PHE A 94 -4.46 -14.49 5.95
CA PHE A 94 -4.05 -13.15 6.31
C PHE A 94 -5.17 -12.14 6.11
N GLU A 95 -5.05 -11.00 6.79
CA GLU A 95 -5.85 -9.81 6.52
C GLU A 95 -4.99 -8.56 6.65
N MET A 96 -5.24 -7.55 5.82
CA MET A 96 -4.61 -6.24 5.94
C MET A 96 -5.54 -5.28 6.68
N LYS A 97 -4.99 -4.50 7.63
CA LYS A 97 -5.73 -3.50 8.40
C LYS A 97 -5.07 -2.15 8.27
N LEU A 98 -5.82 -1.18 7.73
CA LEU A 98 -5.41 0.21 7.71
C LEU A 98 -5.38 0.75 9.15
N SER A 99 -4.29 1.42 9.52
CA SER A 99 -4.15 2.11 10.78
C SER A 99 -4.25 3.62 10.56
N GLU A 100 -5.23 4.28 11.20
CA GLU A 100 -5.42 5.73 11.04
C GLU A 100 -4.43 6.57 11.87
N ASP A 101 -3.95 6.02 12.99
CA ASP A 101 -2.98 6.63 13.90
C ASP A 101 -2.12 5.52 14.55
N GLY A 102 -1.51 4.70 13.68
CA GLY A 102 -0.77 3.52 14.12
C GLY A 102 0.50 3.86 14.87
N SER A 103 1.23 4.87 14.41
CA SER A 103 2.54 5.23 14.96
C SER A 103 2.43 5.87 16.34
N GLY A 104 1.48 6.78 16.56
CA GLY A 104 1.26 7.43 17.86
C GLY A 104 0.78 6.44 18.93
N ARG A 105 -0.27 5.67 18.63
CA ARG A 105 -0.82 4.67 19.55
C ARG A 105 0.16 3.52 19.80
N GLY A 106 0.87 3.08 18.77
CA GLY A 106 1.90 2.06 18.88
C GLY A 106 3.04 2.49 19.80
N ALA A 107 3.55 3.72 19.63
CA ALA A 107 4.60 4.26 20.49
C ALA A 107 4.18 4.36 21.96
N ALA A 108 2.96 4.86 22.23
CA ALA A 108 2.42 4.93 23.58
C ALA A 108 2.27 3.54 24.22
N LEU A 109 1.80 2.54 23.46
CA LEU A 109 1.69 1.16 23.93
C LEU A 109 3.05 0.57 24.28
N VAL A 110 4.06 0.74 23.41
CA VAL A 110 5.43 0.28 23.66
C VAL A 110 6.01 0.94 24.91
N ALA A 111 5.81 2.25 25.10
CA ALA A 111 6.26 2.97 26.30
C ALA A 111 5.61 2.43 27.58
N ALA A 112 4.29 2.18 27.55
CA ALA A 112 3.57 1.60 28.67
C ALA A 112 4.05 0.18 29.02
N VAL A 113 4.28 -0.67 28.01
CA VAL A 113 4.82 -2.03 28.20
C VAL A 113 6.23 -1.98 28.78
N ALA A 114 7.10 -1.12 28.26
CA ALA A 114 8.46 -0.96 28.78
C ALA A 114 8.47 -0.44 30.24
N HIS A 115 7.58 0.49 30.58
CA HIS A 115 7.42 0.94 31.97
C HIS A 115 6.97 -0.19 32.90
N ARG A 116 6.00 -1.01 32.47
CA ARG A 116 5.52 -2.17 33.23
C ARG A 116 6.64 -3.20 33.47
N LEU A 117 7.41 -3.54 32.44
CA LEU A 117 8.51 -4.51 32.54
C LEU A 117 9.60 -4.06 33.52
N ARG A 118 9.95 -2.76 33.53
CA ARG A 118 10.88 -2.19 34.53
C ARG A 118 10.34 -2.30 35.95
N LYS A 119 9.04 -2.08 36.15
CA LYS A 119 8.39 -2.20 37.47
C LYS A 119 8.34 -3.65 37.96
N GLU A 120 8.23 -4.62 37.05
CA GLU A 120 8.20 -6.06 37.35
C GLU A 120 9.60 -6.68 37.50
N GLY A 121 10.68 -5.92 37.24
CA GLY A 121 12.07 -6.42 37.35
C GLY A 121 12.48 -7.40 36.25
N ILE A 122 11.78 -7.40 35.12
CA ILE A 122 11.99 -8.34 33.98
C ILE A 122 12.96 -7.74 32.94
N SER A 123 13.60 -6.60 33.23
CA SER A 123 14.52 -5.90 32.33
C SER A 123 15.74 -5.37 33.06
#